data_AF-A0A285C0C7-F1
#
_entry.id   AF-A0A285C0C7-F1
#
_cell.length_a   1.000
_cell.length_b   1.000
_cell.length_c   1.000
_cell.angle_alpha   90.00
_cell.angle_beta   90.00
_cell.angle_gamma   90.00
#
_symmetry.space_group_name_H-M   'P 1'
#
loop_
_entity.id
_entity.type
_entity.pdbx_description
1 polymer ?
#
loop_
_entity_poly.entity_id
_entity_poly.type
_entity_poly.pdbx_seq_one_letter_code
_entity_poly.pdbx_strand_id
1 'polypeptide(L)'
;MVSPDIIAAIATPPGYGGIGVIRISGNNLAKLAQVILGKLPKPRHASLGKFLNAEGQIVDQGIVLYFPGPHSYTGEDVLELHGHGGPAVINLLLKSCLSAGARLAQPGEFTLRAYLNNKIDLVQAESVAALIEASTQEAARCAVNSLQGHFSARIETLVGLLITLRMLIEATLDFPEDEIDNLKALQIREKLDHIVAQLEQTLSGARQGNLLQEGIRIVLAGAPNVGKSSLLNQLVEEDAAIVTEIPGTTRDTIQRTITLGGMPIHIIDTAGLRETGDIVEQKGIERTLAAIKRANLVLRLLDSSQHQPAAPDPIKQYIPDDKPQITVFNKIDLRNENPKMEGDEHNSSIHLSAKTGAGIELLRQKILHLAGWQFNHAGEGIFMARQRHLEALTQASAHLQNALEYTENEYQLELIAEELRLAQTALSTITGQFTADDLLGEIFSHFCIGK
;
A
#
# COMPACT_ATOMS: atom_id res chain seq x y z
N MET A 1 -0.40 -33.22 8.14
CA MET A 1 0.42 -32.29 8.93
C MET A 1 1.87 -32.52 8.59
N VAL A 2 2.42 -31.70 7.69
CA VAL A 2 3.83 -31.75 7.30
C VAL A 2 4.64 -31.27 8.50
N SER A 3 5.67 -32.01 8.92
CA SER A 3 6.64 -31.49 9.90
C SER A 3 7.16 -30.17 9.35
N PRO A 4 7.00 -29.02 10.04
CA PRO A 4 7.36 -27.74 9.46
C PRO A 4 8.85 -27.75 9.14
N ASP A 5 9.16 -27.47 7.89
CA ASP A 5 10.52 -27.36 7.39
C ASP A 5 11.19 -26.12 7.96
N ILE A 6 12.52 -26.17 8.08
CA ILE A 6 13.32 -25.03 8.49
C ILE A 6 13.58 -24.17 7.25
N ILE A 7 13.28 -22.88 7.32
CA ILE A 7 13.53 -21.93 6.23
C ILE A 7 14.65 -20.97 6.60
N ALA A 8 15.42 -20.56 5.60
CA ALA A 8 16.48 -19.55 5.72
C ALA A 8 16.45 -18.57 4.55
N ALA A 9 16.77 -17.30 4.82
CA ALA A 9 16.94 -16.28 3.81
C ALA A 9 17.79 -15.10 4.32
N ILE A 10 18.31 -14.30 3.38
CA ILE A 10 18.96 -13.02 3.68
C ILE A 10 17.83 -12.01 3.99
N ALA A 11 17.86 -11.40 5.17
CA ALA A 11 16.83 -10.48 5.65
C ALA A 11 17.19 -8.99 5.42
N THR A 12 18.42 -8.70 5.01
CA THR A 12 18.89 -7.36 4.66
C THR A 12 18.82 -7.10 3.15
N PRO A 13 18.67 -5.83 2.70
CA PRO A 13 18.69 -5.48 1.29
C PRO A 13 19.95 -5.96 0.56
N PRO A 14 19.87 -6.32 -0.73
CA PRO A 14 21.05 -6.64 -1.52
C PRO A 14 21.95 -5.41 -1.69
N GLY A 15 23.26 -5.61 -1.64
CA GLY A 15 24.23 -4.53 -1.82
C GLY A 15 25.44 -4.70 -0.91
N TYR A 16 26.19 -3.61 -0.74
CA TYR A 16 27.32 -3.54 0.17
C TYR A 16 26.89 -2.86 1.47
N GLY A 17 27.02 -3.57 2.58
CA GLY A 17 26.72 -3.05 3.91
C GLY A 17 27.74 -3.50 4.94
N GLY A 18 27.83 -2.75 6.06
CA GLY A 18 28.66 -3.17 7.19
C GLY A 18 28.16 -4.46 7.83
N ILE A 19 26.85 -4.73 7.75
CA ILE A 19 26.18 -5.90 8.34
C ILE A 19 25.24 -6.52 7.32
N GLY A 20 25.22 -7.85 7.26
CA GLY A 20 24.22 -8.66 6.57
C GLY A 20 23.57 -9.63 7.56
N VAL A 21 22.26 -9.82 7.44
CA VAL A 21 21.51 -10.69 8.35
C VAL A 21 20.94 -11.89 7.59
N ILE A 22 21.21 -13.09 8.09
CA ILE A 22 20.48 -14.30 7.69
C ILE A 22 19.48 -14.64 8.79
N ARG A 23 18.22 -14.75 8.41
CA ARG A 23 17.14 -15.19 9.30
C ARG A 23 16.78 -16.62 8.99
N ILE A 24 16.64 -17.43 10.03
CA ILE A 24 16.25 -18.84 9.97
C ILE A 24 15.03 -19.03 10.88
N SER A 25 13.99 -19.72 10.41
CA SER A 25 12.78 -20.03 11.19
C SER A 25 12.41 -21.50 11.02
N GLY A 26 11.94 -22.14 12.08
CA GLY A 26 11.39 -23.49 12.03
C GLY A 26 11.38 -24.13 13.41
N ASN A 27 10.93 -25.38 13.50
CA ASN A 27 10.90 -26.09 14.77
C ASN A 27 12.27 -26.69 15.10
N ASN A 28 12.70 -26.54 16.36
CA ASN A 28 13.90 -27.19 16.91
C ASN A 28 15.18 -26.86 16.14
N LEU A 29 15.56 -25.58 16.17
CA LEU A 29 16.79 -25.08 15.53
C LEU A 29 18.09 -25.56 16.22
N ALA A 30 18.03 -26.34 17.31
CA ALA A 30 19.20 -26.80 18.06
C ALA A 30 20.19 -27.58 17.18
N LYS A 31 19.70 -28.47 16.31
CA LYS A 31 20.56 -29.25 15.40
C LYS A 31 21.27 -28.36 14.39
N LEU A 32 20.54 -27.43 13.77
CA LEU A 32 21.10 -26.50 12.80
C LEU A 32 22.10 -25.55 13.46
N ALA A 33 21.76 -25.01 14.64
CA ALA A 33 22.67 -24.16 15.42
C ALA A 33 23.95 -24.91 15.81
N GLN A 34 23.87 -26.20 16.14
CA GLN A 34 25.06 -27.01 16.42
C GLN A 34 26.00 -27.11 15.21
N VAL A 35 25.46 -27.25 14.00
CA VAL A 35 26.27 -27.32 12.76
C VAL A 35 26.89 -25.95 12.44
N ILE A 36 26.11 -24.88 12.50
CA ILE A 36 26.56 -23.54 12.07
C ILE A 36 27.39 -22.81 13.13
N LEU A 37 27.14 -23.04 14.42
CA LEU A 37 27.72 -22.28 15.53
C LEU A 37 28.49 -23.16 16.53
N GLY A 38 28.37 -24.48 16.44
CA GLY A 38 28.91 -25.42 17.43
C GLY A 38 28.15 -25.45 18.77
N LYS A 39 27.08 -24.66 18.92
CA LYS A 39 26.21 -24.61 20.11
C LYS A 39 24.90 -23.88 19.81
N LEU A 40 23.88 -24.14 20.61
CA LEU A 40 22.69 -23.30 20.66
C LEU A 40 22.97 -22.04 21.50
N PRO A 41 22.77 -20.81 20.97
CA PRO A 41 22.94 -19.58 21.74
C PRO A 41 21.92 -19.44 22.87
N LYS A 42 22.22 -18.57 23.84
CA LYS A 42 21.25 -18.23 24.89
C LYS A 42 20.06 -17.46 24.29
N PRO A 43 18.82 -17.79 24.65
CA PRO A 43 17.63 -17.06 24.19
C PRO A 43 17.74 -15.55 24.44
N ARG A 44 17.47 -14.73 23.42
CA ARG A 44 17.41 -13.26 23.48
C ARG A 44 18.67 -12.55 23.97
N HIS A 45 19.82 -13.21 23.92
CA HIS A 45 21.11 -12.59 24.22
C HIS A 45 21.97 -12.51 22.97
N ALA A 46 22.43 -11.30 22.65
CA ALA A 46 23.45 -11.10 21.64
C ALA A 46 24.74 -11.81 22.10
N SER A 47 25.27 -12.68 21.24
CA SER A 47 26.54 -13.34 21.50
C SER A 47 27.42 -13.31 20.27
N LEU A 48 28.73 -13.14 20.46
CA LEU A 48 29.71 -13.24 19.39
C LEU A 48 29.95 -14.72 19.06
N GLY A 49 29.82 -15.07 17.79
CA GLY A 49 29.97 -16.44 17.30
C GLY A 49 30.78 -16.50 16.01
N LYS A 50 31.49 -17.62 15.83
CA LYS A 50 32.06 -17.99 14.53
C LYS A 50 31.00 -18.79 13.77
N PHE A 51 30.80 -18.46 12.51
CA PHE A 51 29.89 -19.16 11.63
C PHE A 51 30.66 -20.20 10.82
N LEU A 52 30.19 -21.44 10.84
CA LEU A 52 30.89 -22.59 10.28
C LEU A 52 30.17 -23.12 9.04
N ASN A 53 30.94 -23.68 8.10
CA ASN A 53 30.41 -24.50 7.02
C ASN A 53 30.27 -25.97 7.45
N ALA A 54 29.80 -26.83 6.54
CA ALA A 54 29.60 -28.26 6.80
C ALA A 54 30.91 -28.99 7.17
N GLU A 55 32.05 -28.50 6.68
CA GLU A 55 33.39 -29.01 6.98
C GLU A 55 33.98 -28.48 8.29
N GLY A 56 33.27 -27.61 9.01
CA GLY A 56 33.72 -26.99 10.26
C GLY A 56 34.71 -25.83 10.09
N GLN A 57 34.89 -25.33 8.88
CA GLN A 57 35.71 -24.15 8.58
C GLN A 57 34.94 -22.87 8.87
N ILE A 58 35.64 -21.83 9.30
CA ILE A 58 35.04 -20.52 9.58
C ILE A 58 34.72 -19.83 8.25
N VAL A 59 33.43 -19.54 8.05
CA VAL A 59 32.91 -18.75 6.93
C VAL A 59 32.99 -17.26 7.27
N ASP A 60 32.57 -16.90 8.47
CA ASP A 60 32.56 -15.52 8.97
C ASP A 60 32.49 -15.51 10.51
N GLN A 61 32.57 -14.33 11.12
CA GLN A 61 32.40 -14.11 12.55
C GLN A 61 31.48 -12.90 12.78
N GLY A 62 30.50 -13.06 13.66
CA GLY A 62 29.49 -12.03 13.85
C GLY A 62 28.64 -12.24 15.10
N ILE A 63 27.54 -11.49 15.17
CA ILE A 63 26.59 -11.56 16.29
C ILE A 63 25.53 -12.60 15.95
N VAL A 64 25.12 -13.40 16.93
CA VAL A 64 23.98 -14.30 16.81
C VAL A 64 22.92 -13.99 17.86
N LEU A 65 21.66 -14.06 17.43
CA LEU A 65 20.46 -13.97 18.27
C LEU A 65 19.59 -15.20 18.08
N TYR A 66 19.09 -15.75 19.19
CA TYR A 66 18.17 -16.88 19.21
C TYR A 66 16.86 -16.48 19.90
N PHE A 67 15.73 -16.71 19.25
CA PHE A 67 14.39 -16.41 19.75
C PHE A 67 13.58 -17.71 19.79
N PRO A 68 13.39 -18.33 20.97
CA PRO A 68 12.56 -19.52 21.05
C PRO A 68 11.07 -19.19 20.82
N GLY A 69 10.36 -20.10 20.17
CA GLY A 69 8.91 -20.04 20.06
C GLY A 69 8.22 -20.14 21.43
N PRO A 70 7.00 -19.59 21.63
CA PRO A 70 6.16 -18.87 20.67
C PRO A 70 6.45 -17.36 20.58
N HIS A 71 7.52 -16.90 21.23
CA HIS A 71 7.81 -15.48 21.39
C HIS A 71 8.81 -14.95 20.35
N SER A 72 8.75 -15.46 19.13
CA SER A 72 9.52 -14.96 17.99
C SER A 72 8.61 -14.20 17.01
N TYR A 73 9.19 -13.71 15.91
CA TYR A 73 8.44 -13.08 14.83
C TYR A 73 7.44 -14.04 14.18
N THR A 74 7.90 -15.25 13.81
CA THR A 74 7.08 -16.27 13.15
C THR A 74 6.21 -17.06 14.11
N GLY A 75 6.46 -17.00 15.43
CA GLY A 75 5.86 -17.90 16.41
C GLY A 75 6.60 -19.24 16.56
N GLU A 76 7.59 -19.52 15.71
CA GLU A 76 8.47 -20.70 15.78
C GLU A 76 9.80 -20.37 16.47
N ASP A 77 10.75 -21.30 16.54
CA ASP A 77 12.13 -20.90 16.88
C ASP A 77 12.73 -20.09 15.73
N VAL A 78 13.40 -18.98 16.05
CA VAL A 78 14.08 -18.11 15.08
C VAL A 78 15.55 -17.92 15.48
N LEU A 79 16.45 -18.05 14.52
CA LEU A 79 17.87 -17.78 14.65
C LEU A 79 18.27 -16.68 13.65
N GLU A 80 18.92 -15.63 14.13
CA GLU A 80 19.47 -14.57 13.27
C GLU A 80 20.99 -14.54 13.35
N LEU A 81 21.64 -14.63 12.20
CA LEU A 81 23.09 -14.55 12.03
C LEU A 81 23.44 -13.19 11.43
N HIS A 82 24.10 -12.34 12.20
CA HIS A 82 24.50 -10.99 11.83
C HIS A 82 26.00 -11.00 11.50
N GLY A 83 26.32 -11.16 10.22
CA GLY A 83 27.70 -11.21 9.70
C GLY A 83 28.05 -9.97 8.90
N HIS A 84 29.18 -10.02 8.18
CA HIS A 84 29.60 -8.94 7.28
C HIS A 84 28.68 -8.88 6.04
N GLY A 85 28.22 -7.68 5.69
CA GLY A 85 27.26 -7.45 4.59
C GLY A 85 27.86 -7.49 3.19
N GLY A 86 28.95 -8.25 2.99
CA GLY A 86 29.53 -8.48 1.67
C GLY A 86 28.75 -9.54 0.90
N PRO A 87 28.34 -9.31 -0.36
CA PRO A 87 27.53 -10.27 -1.13
C PRO A 87 28.11 -11.68 -1.18
N ALA A 88 29.42 -11.84 -1.30
CA ALA A 88 30.07 -13.16 -1.32
C ALA A 88 29.96 -13.88 0.04
N VAL A 89 30.20 -13.16 1.14
CA VAL A 89 30.21 -13.73 2.50
C VAL A 89 28.81 -14.15 2.92
N ILE A 90 27.81 -13.29 2.72
CA ILE A 90 26.44 -13.60 3.13
C ILE A 90 25.84 -14.75 2.31
N ASN A 91 26.19 -14.88 1.02
CA ASN A 91 25.77 -16.01 0.19
C ASN A 91 26.45 -17.32 0.61
N LEU A 92 27.74 -17.29 1.01
CA LEU A 92 28.42 -18.46 1.57
C LEU A 92 27.79 -18.91 2.88
N LEU A 93 27.41 -17.96 3.73
CA LEU A 93 26.73 -18.26 4.98
C LEU A 93 25.34 -18.83 4.74
N LEU A 94 24.57 -18.27 3.80
CA LEU A 94 23.26 -18.80 3.40
C LEU A 94 23.39 -20.24 2.91
N LYS A 95 24.35 -20.50 2.00
CA LYS A 95 24.62 -21.84 1.49
C LYS A 95 24.94 -22.81 2.63
N SER A 96 25.69 -22.38 3.64
CA SER A 96 25.99 -23.18 4.83
C SER A 96 24.72 -23.54 5.61
N CYS A 97 23.80 -22.59 5.81
CA CYS A 97 22.50 -22.84 6.42
C CYS A 97 21.66 -23.85 5.62
N LEU A 98 21.66 -23.74 4.28
CA LEU A 98 20.94 -24.67 3.40
C LEU A 98 21.53 -26.09 3.49
N SER A 99 22.86 -26.21 3.47
CA SER A 99 23.54 -27.50 3.66
C SER A 99 23.32 -28.11 5.05
N ALA A 100 23.03 -27.29 6.06
CA ALA A 100 22.68 -27.72 7.42
C ALA A 100 21.21 -28.16 7.57
N GLY A 101 20.42 -28.19 6.48
CA GLY A 101 19.05 -28.72 6.46
C GLY A 101 17.96 -27.65 6.36
N ALA A 102 18.29 -26.38 6.17
CA ALA A 102 17.30 -25.36 5.83
C ALA A 102 16.95 -25.40 4.33
N ARG A 103 15.71 -25.04 3.99
CA ARG A 103 15.29 -24.67 2.63
C ARG A 103 15.35 -23.16 2.47
N LEU A 104 15.56 -22.68 1.24
CA LEU A 104 15.41 -21.26 0.94
C LEU A 104 13.95 -20.83 1.15
N ALA A 105 13.73 -19.77 1.93
CA ALA A 105 12.40 -19.22 2.15
C ALA A 105 11.79 -18.68 0.85
N GLN A 106 10.48 -18.84 0.69
CA GLN A 106 9.71 -18.19 -0.36
C GLN A 106 9.48 -16.70 -0.03
N PRO A 107 9.11 -15.86 -1.03
CA PRO A 107 8.65 -14.49 -0.80
C PRO A 107 7.57 -14.44 0.29
N GLY A 108 7.75 -13.57 1.30
CA GLY A 108 6.78 -13.38 2.39
C GLY A 108 6.59 -14.55 3.36
N GLU A 109 7.37 -15.63 3.24
CA GLU A 109 7.12 -16.86 4.00
C GLU A 109 7.26 -16.68 5.53
N PHE A 110 8.11 -15.77 6.03
CA PHE A 110 8.20 -15.57 7.48
C PHE A 110 6.97 -14.83 8.01
N THR A 111 6.46 -13.83 7.28
CA THR A 111 5.24 -13.09 7.63
C THR A 111 4.03 -14.00 7.53
N LEU A 112 3.97 -14.85 6.49
CA LEU A 112 2.93 -15.88 6.35
C LEU A 112 2.91 -16.82 7.55
N ARG A 113 4.07 -17.32 8.00
CA ARG A 113 4.16 -18.16 9.21
C ARG A 113 3.71 -17.41 10.47
N ALA A 114 4.04 -16.13 10.59
CA ALA A 114 3.56 -15.30 11.70
C ALA A 114 2.02 -15.23 11.72
N TYR A 115 1.40 -15.04 10.55
CA TYR A 115 -0.06 -15.06 10.40
C TYR A 115 -0.65 -16.44 10.75
N LEU A 116 -0.14 -17.53 10.16
CA LEU A 116 -0.62 -18.90 10.42
C LEU A 116 -0.47 -19.32 11.89
N ASN A 117 0.51 -18.77 12.60
CA ASN A 117 0.74 -18.99 14.03
C ASN A 117 0.00 -17.96 14.92
N ASN A 118 -0.96 -17.21 14.38
CA ASN A 118 -1.79 -16.22 15.08
C ASN A 118 -0.95 -15.15 15.82
N LYS A 119 0.23 -14.80 15.30
CA LYS A 119 1.06 -13.71 15.85
C LYS A 119 0.57 -12.35 15.40
N ILE A 120 0.01 -12.30 14.20
CA ILE A 120 -0.51 -11.12 13.51
C ILE A 120 -1.73 -11.56 12.69
N ASP A 121 -2.67 -10.66 12.44
CA ASP A 121 -3.75 -10.87 11.48
C ASP A 121 -3.30 -10.54 10.04
N LEU A 122 -4.20 -10.73 9.07
CA LEU A 122 -3.90 -10.52 7.66
C LEU A 122 -3.64 -9.04 7.31
N VAL A 123 -4.34 -8.11 7.97
CA VAL A 123 -4.16 -6.66 7.78
C VAL A 123 -2.80 -6.22 8.30
N GLN A 124 -2.40 -6.72 9.47
CA GLN A 124 -1.09 -6.48 10.06
C GLN A 124 0.02 -7.05 9.19
N ALA A 125 -0.16 -8.25 8.63
CA ALA A 125 0.77 -8.84 7.67
C ALA A 125 0.96 -7.93 6.44
N GLU A 126 -0.12 -7.47 5.82
CA GLU A 126 -0.09 -6.52 4.71
C GLU A 126 0.57 -5.19 5.06
N SER A 127 0.41 -4.75 6.31
CA SER A 127 1.01 -3.52 6.85
C SER A 127 2.52 -3.61 7.00
N VAL A 128 3.08 -4.82 7.20
CA VAL A 128 4.54 -5.02 7.19
C VAL A 128 5.12 -4.62 5.83
N ALA A 129 4.55 -5.11 4.73
CA ALA A 129 4.99 -4.73 3.38
C ALA A 129 4.85 -3.23 3.13
N ALA A 130 3.68 -2.67 3.46
CA ALA A 130 3.40 -1.25 3.33
C ALA A 130 4.40 -0.36 4.08
N LEU A 131 4.83 -0.76 5.29
CA LEU A 131 5.82 0.00 6.06
C LEU A 131 7.21 0.02 5.39
N ILE A 132 7.57 -1.07 4.71
CA ILE A 132 8.87 -1.21 4.04
C ILE A 132 8.89 -0.40 2.75
N GLU A 133 7.77 -0.36 2.04
CA GLU A 133 7.59 0.33 0.76
C GLU A 133 7.27 1.82 0.93
N ALA A 134 6.88 2.24 2.14
CA ALA A 134 6.49 3.61 2.43
C ALA A 134 7.54 4.62 1.98
N SER A 135 7.14 5.48 1.04
CA SER A 135 7.99 6.54 0.46
C SER A 135 7.80 7.90 1.13
N THR A 136 6.77 8.05 1.97
CA THR A 136 6.46 9.28 2.72
C THR A 136 6.36 9.00 4.23
N GLN A 137 6.55 10.04 5.04
CA GLN A 137 6.44 9.91 6.51
C GLN A 137 5.01 9.56 6.91
N GLU A 138 4.03 10.10 6.21
CA GLU A 138 2.59 9.87 6.40
C GLU A 138 2.24 8.43 6.10
N ALA A 139 2.70 7.87 4.97
CA ALA A 139 2.51 6.46 4.62
C ALA A 139 3.15 5.53 5.67
N ALA A 140 4.35 5.85 6.15
CA ALA A 140 5.02 5.07 7.19
C ALA A 140 4.26 5.09 8.52
N ARG A 141 3.81 6.27 8.97
CA ARG A 141 2.99 6.41 10.20
C ARG A 141 1.68 5.64 10.08
N CYS A 142 1.03 5.75 8.93
CA CYS A 142 -0.21 5.04 8.62
C CYS A 142 0.01 3.51 8.69
N ALA A 143 1.09 3.01 8.11
CA ALA A 143 1.44 1.58 8.14
C ALA A 143 1.75 1.08 9.55
N VAL A 144 2.42 1.90 10.38
CA VAL A 144 2.64 1.58 11.80
C VAL A 144 1.30 1.47 12.56
N ASN A 145 0.36 2.38 12.33
CA ASN A 145 -0.95 2.33 12.99
C ASN A 145 -1.72 1.04 12.62
N SER A 146 -1.75 0.66 11.34
CA SER A 146 -2.36 -0.61 10.93
C SER A 146 -1.62 -1.83 11.50
N LEU A 147 -0.28 -1.78 11.56
CA LEU A 147 0.52 -2.85 12.17
C LEU A 147 0.24 -3.01 13.67
N GLN A 148 -0.07 -1.92 14.38
CA GLN A 148 -0.51 -1.96 15.78
C GLN A 148 -1.91 -2.55 15.97
N GLY A 149 -2.64 -2.85 14.89
CA GLY A 149 -3.96 -3.48 14.91
C GLY A 149 -5.12 -2.49 14.99
N HIS A 150 -4.90 -1.17 14.84
CA HIS A 150 -5.98 -0.18 14.94
C HIS A 150 -7.06 -0.38 13.87
N PHE A 151 -6.66 -0.72 12.64
CA PHE A 151 -7.63 -0.99 11.57
C PHE A 151 -8.43 -2.26 11.86
N SER A 152 -7.76 -3.35 12.23
CA SER A 152 -8.40 -4.60 12.61
C SER A 152 -9.39 -4.41 13.75
N ALA A 153 -9.02 -3.68 14.81
CA ALA A 153 -9.89 -3.38 15.93
C ALA A 153 -11.14 -2.58 15.51
N ARG A 154 -11.02 -1.67 14.53
CA ARG A 154 -12.15 -0.92 13.97
C ARG A 154 -13.11 -1.84 13.21
N ILE A 155 -12.59 -2.74 12.39
CA ILE A 155 -13.39 -3.75 11.67
C ILE A 155 -14.07 -4.70 12.65
N GLU A 156 -13.35 -5.20 13.64
CA GLU A 156 -13.89 -6.08 14.69
C GLU A 156 -15.00 -5.39 15.49
N THR A 157 -14.86 -4.10 15.78
CA THR A 157 -15.91 -3.30 16.41
C THR A 157 -17.17 -3.26 15.54
N LEU A 158 -17.04 -2.98 14.25
CA LEU A 158 -18.17 -2.97 13.31
C LEU A 158 -18.84 -4.36 13.22
N VAL A 159 -18.04 -5.42 13.10
CA VAL A 159 -18.54 -6.80 13.10
C VAL A 159 -19.28 -7.12 14.41
N GLY A 160 -18.76 -6.70 15.56
CA GLY A 160 -19.42 -6.88 16.86
C GLY A 160 -20.75 -6.14 16.96
N LEU A 161 -20.86 -4.93 16.40
CA LEU A 161 -22.12 -4.19 16.32
C LEU A 161 -23.13 -4.90 15.42
N LEU A 162 -22.70 -5.41 14.26
CA LEU A 162 -23.56 -6.20 13.36
C LEU A 162 -24.08 -7.47 14.04
N ILE A 163 -23.22 -8.21 14.74
CA ILE A 163 -23.64 -9.40 15.50
C ILE A 163 -24.69 -9.02 16.55
N THR A 164 -24.46 -7.94 17.29
CA THR A 164 -25.39 -7.47 18.32
C THR A 164 -26.74 -7.07 17.74
N LEU A 165 -26.76 -6.36 16.61
CA LEU A 165 -27.99 -5.98 15.92
C LEU A 165 -28.73 -7.20 15.35
N ARG A 166 -27.99 -8.14 14.75
CA ARG A 166 -28.57 -9.39 14.25
C ARG A 166 -29.23 -10.18 15.39
N MET A 167 -28.58 -10.33 16.54
CA MET A 167 -29.19 -11.00 17.71
C MET A 167 -30.52 -10.35 18.13
N LEU A 168 -30.62 -9.01 18.08
CA LEU A 168 -31.87 -8.30 18.37
C LEU A 168 -32.96 -8.61 17.34
N ILE A 169 -32.61 -8.68 16.06
CA ILE A 169 -33.54 -9.00 14.98
C ILE A 169 -34.00 -10.46 15.07
N GLU A 170 -33.09 -11.41 15.27
CA GLU A 170 -33.43 -12.84 15.43
C GLU A 170 -34.39 -13.04 16.62
N ALA A 171 -34.12 -12.39 17.76
CA ALA A 171 -35.02 -12.44 18.91
C ALA A 171 -36.40 -11.83 18.62
N THR A 172 -36.49 -10.87 17.69
CA THR A 172 -37.76 -10.26 17.27
C THR A 172 -38.51 -11.16 16.29
N LEU A 173 -37.79 -11.87 15.40
CA LEU A 173 -38.36 -12.85 14.47
C LEU A 173 -38.91 -14.09 15.19
N ASP A 174 -38.19 -14.58 16.21
CA ASP A 174 -38.60 -15.77 16.97
C ASP A 174 -39.83 -15.53 17.87
N PHE A 175 -40.08 -14.28 18.28
CA PHE A 175 -41.15 -13.91 19.22
C PHE A 175 -41.94 -12.67 18.77
N PRO A 176 -42.78 -12.78 17.72
CA PRO A 176 -43.53 -11.65 17.16
C PRO A 176 -44.77 -11.22 17.96
N GLU A 177 -45.14 -11.90 19.06
CA GLU A 177 -46.37 -11.63 19.83
C GLU A 177 -46.20 -10.57 20.95
N ASP A 178 -45.02 -9.94 21.09
CA ASP A 178 -44.78 -8.88 22.08
C ASP A 178 -45.41 -7.54 21.63
N GLU A 179 -46.29 -6.93 22.43
CA GLU A 179 -46.98 -5.63 22.18
C GLU A 179 -46.04 -4.38 22.06
N ILE A 180 -44.73 -4.56 21.82
CA ILE A 180 -43.67 -3.53 21.86
C ILE A 180 -43.00 -3.31 20.48
N ASP A 181 -43.67 -3.64 19.38
CA ASP A 181 -43.10 -3.62 18.02
C ASP A 181 -42.48 -2.27 17.60
N ASN A 182 -43.12 -1.15 17.91
CA ASN A 182 -42.64 0.17 17.50
C ASN A 182 -41.34 0.60 18.21
N LEU A 183 -41.15 0.22 19.47
CA LEU A 183 -39.93 0.53 20.21
C LEU A 183 -38.75 -0.33 19.73
N LYS A 184 -39.00 -1.61 19.41
CA LYS A 184 -37.98 -2.50 18.82
C LYS A 184 -37.55 -2.00 17.44
N ALA A 185 -38.49 -1.54 16.61
CA ALA A 185 -38.20 -0.96 15.30
C ALA A 185 -37.33 0.30 15.36
N LEU A 186 -37.66 1.22 16.28
CA LEU A 186 -36.85 2.41 16.50
C LEU A 186 -35.42 2.05 16.95
N GLN A 187 -35.28 1.09 17.88
CA GLN A 187 -33.97 0.63 18.35
C GLN A 187 -33.13 -0.02 17.26
N ILE A 188 -33.75 -0.83 16.37
CA ILE A 188 -33.08 -1.44 15.23
C ILE A 188 -32.57 -0.34 14.28
N ARG A 189 -33.41 0.64 13.97
CA ARG A 189 -33.04 1.75 13.08
C ARG A 189 -31.90 2.59 13.66
N GLU A 190 -31.99 3.01 14.92
CA GLU A 190 -30.94 3.79 15.58
C GLU A 190 -29.58 3.07 15.59
N LYS A 191 -29.59 1.75 15.85
CA LYS A 191 -28.37 0.92 15.79
C LYS A 191 -27.84 0.81 14.37
N LEU A 192 -28.71 0.63 13.38
CA LEU A 192 -28.31 0.54 11.97
C LEU A 192 -27.69 1.85 11.49
N ASP A 193 -28.33 3.00 11.76
CA ASP A 193 -27.81 4.34 11.43
C ASP A 193 -26.43 4.57 12.07
N HIS A 194 -26.26 4.16 13.35
CA HIS A 194 -24.96 4.25 14.02
C HIS A 194 -23.89 3.39 13.31
N ILE A 195 -24.21 2.16 12.91
CA ILE A 195 -23.27 1.26 12.21
C ILE A 195 -22.89 1.85 10.85
N VAL A 196 -23.87 2.37 10.10
CA VAL A 196 -23.64 3.02 8.80
C VAL A 196 -22.70 4.22 8.95
N ALA A 197 -22.96 5.10 9.92
CA ALA A 197 -22.10 6.24 10.18
C ALA A 197 -20.66 5.83 10.55
N GLN A 198 -20.49 4.79 11.36
CA GLN A 198 -19.16 4.27 11.70
C GLN A 198 -18.45 3.61 10.51
N LEU A 199 -19.19 2.91 9.64
CA LEU A 199 -18.66 2.32 8.43
C LEU A 199 -18.22 3.40 7.45
N GLU A 200 -19.01 4.47 7.26
CA GLU A 200 -18.66 5.59 6.37
C GLU A 200 -17.39 6.31 6.84
N GLN A 201 -17.24 6.55 8.14
CA GLN A 201 -16.00 7.08 8.72
C GLN A 201 -14.81 6.18 8.42
N THR A 202 -15.00 4.87 8.58
CA THR A 202 -13.96 3.86 8.33
C THR A 202 -13.61 3.83 6.83
N LEU A 203 -14.59 3.83 5.94
CA LEU A 203 -14.39 3.86 4.49
C LEU A 203 -13.67 5.13 4.03
N SER A 204 -14.01 6.29 4.61
CA SER A 204 -13.31 7.55 4.33
C SER A 204 -11.83 7.48 4.73
N GLY A 205 -11.54 7.01 5.95
CA GLY A 205 -10.17 6.80 6.42
C GLY A 205 -9.39 5.79 5.57
N ALA A 206 -10.05 4.72 5.15
CA ALA A 206 -9.49 3.69 4.27
C ALA A 206 -9.12 4.27 2.90
N ARG A 207 -9.97 5.12 2.31
CA ARG A 207 -9.69 5.78 1.02
C ARG A 207 -8.45 6.66 1.11
N GLN A 208 -8.33 7.45 2.18
CA GLN A 208 -7.12 8.27 2.39
C GLN A 208 -5.87 7.40 2.58
N GLY A 209 -5.99 6.30 3.33
CA GLY A 209 -4.89 5.34 3.50
C GLY A 209 -4.47 4.65 2.21
N ASN A 210 -5.44 4.35 1.34
CA ASN A 210 -5.15 3.78 0.03
C ASN A 210 -4.41 4.77 -0.89
N LEU A 211 -4.77 6.05 -0.85
CA LEU A 211 -4.03 7.11 -1.56
C LEU A 211 -2.58 7.24 -1.06
N LEU A 212 -2.35 7.09 0.24
CA LEU A 212 -0.99 7.06 0.81
C LEU A 212 -0.20 5.81 0.38
N GLN A 213 -0.88 4.69 0.15
CA GLN A 213 -0.25 3.43 -0.24
C GLN A 213 0.11 3.39 -1.73
N GLU A 214 -0.89 3.58 -2.58
CA GLU A 214 -0.76 3.46 -4.03
C GLU A 214 -0.16 4.71 -4.67
N GLY A 215 -0.27 5.85 -3.98
CA GLY A 215 0.00 7.15 -4.54
C GLY A 215 -0.92 7.49 -5.71
N ILE A 216 -0.59 8.59 -6.38
CA ILE A 216 -1.34 9.04 -7.56
C ILE A 216 -0.44 9.07 -8.77
N ARG A 217 -0.90 8.43 -9.84
CA ARG A 217 -0.19 8.36 -11.12
C ARG A 217 -0.59 9.53 -11.99
N ILE A 218 0.36 10.41 -12.24
CA ILE A 218 0.19 11.60 -13.07
C ILE A 218 1.00 11.45 -14.35
N VAL A 219 0.35 11.60 -15.50
CA VAL A 219 1.06 11.70 -16.78
C VAL A 219 1.34 13.15 -17.09
N LEU A 220 2.61 13.48 -17.31
CA LEU A 220 3.05 14.80 -17.74
C LEU A 220 3.16 14.83 -19.28
N ALA A 221 2.23 15.51 -19.94
CA ALA A 221 2.12 15.62 -21.39
C ALA A 221 2.46 17.03 -21.87
N GLY A 222 3.04 17.15 -23.07
CA GLY A 222 3.33 18.45 -23.70
C GLY A 222 4.42 18.37 -24.76
N ALA A 223 4.50 19.37 -25.63
CA ALA A 223 5.53 19.44 -26.67
C ALA A 223 6.96 19.55 -26.08
N PRO A 224 8.03 19.33 -26.88
CA PRO A 224 9.39 19.65 -26.46
C PRO A 224 9.52 21.12 -26.02
N ASN A 225 10.40 21.40 -25.06
CA ASN A 225 10.73 22.75 -24.58
C ASN A 225 9.58 23.58 -23.96
N VAL A 226 8.41 22.99 -23.70
CA VAL A 226 7.32 23.64 -22.95
C VAL A 226 7.62 23.80 -21.44
N GLY A 227 8.72 23.21 -20.96
CA GLY A 227 9.19 23.33 -19.58
C GLY A 227 8.79 22.20 -18.64
N LYS A 228 8.54 20.99 -19.16
CA LYS A 228 8.24 19.77 -18.36
C LYS A 228 9.28 19.49 -17.28
N SER A 229 10.56 19.41 -17.64
CA SER A 229 11.64 19.14 -16.69
C SER A 229 11.80 20.26 -15.64
N SER A 230 11.57 21.52 -16.04
CA SER A 230 11.58 22.65 -15.10
C SER A 230 10.43 22.55 -14.10
N LEU A 231 9.23 22.18 -14.56
CA LEU A 231 8.08 21.98 -13.68
C LEU A 231 8.32 20.83 -12.70
N LEU A 232 8.87 19.71 -13.19
CA LEU A 232 9.23 18.58 -12.35
C LEU A 232 10.22 18.98 -11.25
N ASN A 233 11.27 19.72 -11.60
CA ASN A 233 12.25 20.17 -10.61
C ASN A 233 11.61 21.10 -9.57
N GLN A 234 10.75 22.04 -9.98
CA GLN A 234 10.01 22.88 -9.02
C GLN A 234 9.09 22.10 -8.09
N LEU A 235 8.45 21.04 -8.60
CA LEU A 235 7.64 20.16 -7.76
C LEU A 235 8.49 19.31 -6.79
N VAL A 236 9.76 19.04 -7.12
CA VAL A 236 10.71 18.29 -6.27
C VAL A 236 11.40 19.18 -5.23
N GLU A 237 11.75 20.41 -5.59
CA GLU A 237 12.63 21.29 -4.80
C GLU A 237 12.03 21.77 -3.47
N GLU A 238 10.70 21.83 -3.31
CA GLU A 238 10.08 22.30 -2.06
C GLU A 238 9.58 21.20 -1.12
N ASP A 239 9.42 19.95 -1.59
CA ASP A 239 8.81 18.84 -0.82
C ASP A 239 9.74 17.62 -0.63
N ALA A 240 11.06 17.79 -0.82
CA ALA A 240 12.10 16.76 -0.86
C ALA A 240 11.82 15.46 -0.06
N ALA A 241 11.09 14.53 -0.67
CA ALA A 241 11.07 13.12 -0.33
C ALA A 241 12.03 12.40 -1.27
N ILE A 242 12.72 11.42 -0.71
CA ILE A 242 13.86 10.72 -1.30
C ILE A 242 13.54 10.29 -2.74
N VAL A 243 14.25 10.86 -3.72
CA VAL A 243 14.26 10.36 -5.09
C VAL A 243 14.97 9.02 -5.07
N THR A 244 14.23 7.92 -5.01
CA THR A 244 14.79 6.59 -5.22
C THR A 244 14.70 6.24 -6.69
N GLU A 245 15.84 6.04 -7.34
CA GLU A 245 15.90 5.17 -8.50
C GLU A 245 15.64 3.76 -7.98
N ILE A 246 14.49 3.15 -8.30
CA ILE A 246 14.24 1.75 -7.94
C ILE A 246 15.13 0.90 -8.87
N PRO A 247 16.25 0.31 -8.38
CA PRO A 247 17.15 -0.44 -9.25
C PRO A 247 16.54 -1.81 -9.48
N GLY A 248 16.17 -2.16 -10.71
CA GLY A 248 15.72 -3.52 -11.04
C GLY A 248 14.69 -3.68 -12.15
N THR A 249 14.02 -2.61 -12.60
CA THR A 249 13.14 -2.71 -13.78
C THR A 249 13.89 -2.27 -15.03
N THR A 250 14.63 -3.22 -15.62
CA THR A 250 15.24 -2.99 -16.92
C THR A 250 14.15 -2.71 -17.96
N ARG A 251 14.06 -1.45 -18.43
CA ARG A 251 13.46 -0.94 -19.70
C ARG A 251 12.24 -0.01 -19.60
N ASP A 252 11.76 0.38 -18.42
CA ASP A 252 10.52 1.14 -18.31
C ASP A 252 10.67 2.65 -18.05
N THR A 253 9.66 3.39 -18.54
CA THR A 253 9.42 4.84 -18.39
C THR A 253 10.08 5.45 -17.16
N ILE A 254 10.79 6.57 -17.32
CA ILE A 254 11.33 7.36 -16.21
C ILE A 254 10.15 7.82 -15.34
N GLN A 255 9.85 7.03 -14.31
CA GLN A 255 8.85 7.31 -13.29
C GLN A 255 9.59 8.00 -12.15
N ARG A 256 9.18 9.22 -11.83
CA ARG A 256 9.69 9.94 -10.67
C ARG A 256 8.62 9.94 -9.60
N THR A 257 8.98 9.55 -8.39
CA THR A 257 8.10 9.69 -7.22
C THR A 257 8.45 11.00 -6.54
N ILE A 258 7.45 11.85 -6.33
CA ILE A 258 7.53 13.06 -5.51
C ILE A 258 6.50 12.94 -4.38
N THR A 259 6.57 13.83 -3.41
CA THR A 259 5.55 13.94 -2.37
C THR A 259 4.90 15.31 -2.48
N LEU A 260 3.57 15.38 -2.44
CA LEU A 260 2.84 16.63 -2.29
C LEU A 260 1.92 16.51 -1.08
N GLY A 261 2.07 17.38 -0.09
CA GLY A 261 1.22 17.36 1.10
C GLY A 261 1.21 16.03 1.87
N GLY A 262 2.34 15.31 1.85
CA GLY A 262 2.51 13.98 2.47
C GLY A 262 2.07 12.78 1.61
N MET A 263 1.38 13.03 0.48
CA MET A 263 0.91 11.99 -0.42
C MET A 263 1.96 11.68 -1.51
N PRO A 264 2.25 10.39 -1.79
CA PRO A 264 3.14 10.01 -2.87
C PRO A 264 2.49 10.25 -4.24
N ILE A 265 3.25 10.82 -5.16
CA ILE A 265 2.84 11.08 -6.53
C ILE A 265 3.86 10.50 -7.48
N HIS A 266 3.39 9.65 -8.37
CA HIS A 266 4.18 9.02 -9.41
C HIS A 266 3.99 9.78 -10.71
N ILE A 267 4.98 10.59 -11.07
CA ILE A 267 4.97 11.33 -12.33
C ILE A 267 5.63 10.50 -13.42
N ILE A 268 4.87 10.26 -14.48
CA ILE A 268 5.32 9.58 -15.69
C ILE A 268 5.61 10.66 -16.73
N ASP A 269 6.90 10.90 -16.98
CA ASP A 269 7.31 11.89 -17.98
C ASP A 269 7.24 11.30 -19.40
N THR A 270 6.38 11.90 -20.23
CA THR A 270 6.28 11.52 -21.64
C THR A 270 7.42 12.09 -22.49
N ALA A 271 8.24 13.03 -21.98
CA ALA A 271 9.43 13.50 -22.68
C ALA A 271 10.56 12.46 -22.72
N GLY A 272 10.64 11.54 -21.75
CA GLY A 272 11.63 10.46 -21.75
C GLY A 272 11.36 9.34 -22.77
N LEU A 273 10.34 9.48 -23.62
CA LEU A 273 9.84 8.45 -24.54
C LEU A 273 10.20 8.70 -26.03
N ARG A 274 11.27 9.45 -26.31
CA ARG A 274 11.82 9.69 -27.68
C ARG A 274 13.36 9.61 -27.66
N GLU A 275 14.12 9.30 -28.72
CA GLU A 275 13.93 9.34 -30.17
C GLU A 275 14.98 8.42 -30.86
N THR A 276 14.61 7.28 -31.46
CA THR A 276 15.46 6.57 -32.46
C THR A 276 14.59 5.76 -33.44
N GLY A 277 14.49 6.20 -34.71
CA GLY A 277 14.10 5.44 -35.93
C GLY A 277 12.96 4.40 -35.91
N ASP A 278 11.87 4.73 -36.63
CA ASP A 278 10.79 3.94 -37.28
C ASP A 278 10.09 2.73 -36.59
N ILE A 279 10.65 2.09 -35.56
CA ILE A 279 9.96 1.04 -34.76
C ILE A 279 9.74 1.50 -33.32
N VAL A 280 10.58 2.41 -32.83
CA VAL A 280 10.49 2.97 -31.46
C VAL A 280 9.33 3.97 -31.35
N GLU A 281 8.90 4.58 -32.46
CA GLU A 281 7.84 5.59 -32.47
C GLU A 281 6.46 5.00 -32.16
N GLN A 282 6.08 3.89 -32.82
CA GLN A 282 4.83 3.19 -32.51
C GLN A 282 4.81 2.68 -31.06
N LYS A 283 5.92 2.09 -30.59
CA LYS A 283 6.05 1.67 -29.19
C LYS A 283 6.02 2.85 -28.21
N GLY A 284 6.58 4.01 -28.57
CA GLY A 284 6.54 5.23 -27.75
C GLY A 284 5.12 5.78 -27.59
N ILE A 285 4.33 5.77 -28.67
CA ILE A 285 2.91 6.13 -28.64
C ILE A 285 2.13 5.11 -27.83
N GLU A 286 2.24 3.81 -28.11
CA GLU A 286 1.57 2.75 -27.36
C GLU A 286 1.84 2.82 -25.85
N ARG A 287 3.09 3.12 -25.46
CA ARG A 287 3.48 3.31 -24.05
C ARG A 287 2.87 4.55 -23.43
N THR A 288 2.82 5.66 -24.17
CA THR A 288 2.16 6.89 -23.73
C THR A 288 0.66 6.65 -23.53
N LEU A 289 0.02 5.92 -24.45
CA LEU A 289 -1.39 5.52 -24.34
C LEU A 289 -1.63 4.61 -23.13
N ALA A 290 -0.76 3.63 -22.91
CA ALA A 290 -0.84 2.74 -21.75
C ALA A 290 -0.68 3.52 -20.43
N ALA A 291 0.24 4.48 -20.38
CA ALA A 291 0.44 5.36 -19.23
C ALA A 291 -0.79 6.25 -18.99
N ILE A 292 -1.35 6.87 -20.03
CA ILE A 292 -2.58 7.69 -19.92
C ILE A 292 -3.75 6.85 -19.44
N LYS A 293 -3.92 5.62 -19.93
CA LYS A 293 -4.98 4.72 -19.47
C LYS A 293 -4.86 4.41 -17.98
N ARG A 294 -3.64 4.22 -17.47
CA ARG A 294 -3.36 3.90 -16.05
C ARG A 294 -3.25 5.12 -15.13
N ALA A 295 -3.11 6.31 -15.69
CA ALA A 295 -3.02 7.55 -14.90
C ALA A 295 -4.36 7.91 -14.27
N ASN A 296 -4.28 8.46 -13.06
CA ASN A 296 -5.40 9.08 -12.37
C ASN A 296 -5.65 10.51 -12.89
N LEU A 297 -4.61 11.20 -13.35
CA LEU A 297 -4.64 12.60 -13.80
C LEU A 297 -3.67 12.84 -14.95
N VAL A 298 -4.07 13.66 -15.93
CA VAL A 298 -3.19 14.15 -16.99
C VAL A 298 -2.87 15.63 -16.78
N LEU A 299 -1.58 15.95 -16.64
CA LEU A 299 -1.07 17.32 -16.65
C LEU A 299 -0.59 17.68 -18.06
N ARG A 300 -1.36 18.51 -18.77
CA ARG A 300 -1.01 18.97 -20.11
C ARG A 300 -0.31 20.33 -20.05
N LEU A 301 0.97 20.38 -20.39
CA LEU A 301 1.76 21.61 -20.42
C LEU A 301 1.77 22.24 -21.81
N LEU A 302 1.45 23.52 -21.84
CA LEU A 302 1.49 24.40 -22.99
C LEU A 302 2.40 25.60 -22.70
N ASP A 303 3.04 26.14 -23.74
CA ASP A 303 3.86 27.34 -23.65
C ASP A 303 3.01 28.58 -23.89
N SER A 304 2.83 29.44 -22.87
CA SER A 304 2.00 30.64 -22.96
C SER A 304 2.62 31.74 -23.83
N SER A 305 3.92 31.68 -24.10
CA SER A 305 4.65 32.66 -24.92
C SER A 305 4.40 32.51 -26.43
N GLN A 306 3.88 31.35 -26.86
CA GLN A 306 3.60 31.09 -28.27
C GLN A 306 2.23 31.64 -28.67
N HIS A 307 2.20 32.45 -29.74
CA HIS A 307 0.97 33.06 -30.27
C HIS A 307 0.08 32.06 -31.04
N GLN A 308 0.65 30.94 -31.47
CA GLN A 308 -0.04 29.78 -32.05
C GLN A 308 0.49 28.52 -31.37
N PRO A 309 -0.36 27.52 -31.06
CA PRO A 309 0.12 26.25 -30.52
C PRO A 309 1.08 25.61 -31.53
N ALA A 310 2.34 25.37 -31.12
CA ALA A 310 3.30 24.64 -31.92
C ALA A 310 2.78 23.21 -32.15
N ALA A 311 2.22 22.97 -33.34
CA ALA A 311 1.54 21.73 -33.75
C ALA A 311 0.30 21.37 -32.88
N PRO A 312 -0.70 20.66 -33.44
CA PRO A 312 -1.76 20.08 -32.62
C PRO A 312 -1.13 19.16 -31.57
N ASP A 313 -1.56 19.33 -30.30
CA ASP A 313 -1.12 18.48 -29.20
C ASP A 313 -1.35 17.01 -29.57
N PRO A 314 -0.29 16.23 -29.84
CA PRO A 314 -0.44 14.89 -30.40
C PRO A 314 -1.11 13.94 -29.41
N ILE A 315 -1.18 14.32 -28.14
CA ILE A 315 -1.71 13.50 -27.05
C ILE A 315 -3.19 13.81 -26.79
N LYS A 316 -3.70 15.00 -27.14
CA LYS A 316 -5.07 15.42 -26.84
C LYS A 316 -6.13 14.44 -27.33
N GLN A 317 -5.97 13.91 -28.53
CA GLN A 317 -6.91 12.94 -29.12
C GLN A 317 -6.96 11.58 -28.39
N TYR A 318 -6.00 11.33 -27.49
CA TYR A 318 -5.84 10.06 -26.81
C TYR A 318 -6.20 10.13 -25.32
N ILE A 319 -6.55 11.30 -24.81
CA ILE A 319 -7.03 11.48 -23.44
C ILE A 319 -8.54 11.24 -23.46
N PRO A 320 -9.05 10.26 -22.67
CA PRO A 320 -10.50 10.06 -22.54
C PRO A 320 -11.19 11.29 -21.94
N ASP A 321 -12.40 11.60 -22.40
CA ASP A 321 -13.16 12.78 -21.93
C ASP A 321 -13.52 12.73 -20.43
N ASP A 322 -13.61 11.53 -19.86
CA ASP A 322 -13.89 11.28 -18.44
C ASP A 322 -12.63 11.33 -17.55
N LYS A 323 -11.44 11.41 -18.16
CA LYS A 323 -10.18 11.45 -17.40
C LYS A 323 -9.91 12.86 -16.88
N PRO A 324 -9.71 13.05 -15.56
CA PRO A 324 -9.36 14.35 -15.01
C PRO A 324 -8.14 14.94 -15.70
N GLN A 325 -8.23 16.23 -16.07
CA GLN A 325 -7.18 16.94 -16.79
C GLN A 325 -6.93 18.32 -16.20
N ILE A 326 -5.65 18.69 -16.04
CA ILE A 326 -5.24 20.08 -15.80
C ILE A 326 -4.41 20.55 -16.99
N THR A 327 -4.83 21.67 -17.60
CA THR A 327 -4.03 22.36 -18.62
C THR A 327 -3.15 23.41 -17.96
N VAL A 328 -1.83 23.23 -18.04
CA VAL A 328 -0.85 24.14 -17.47
C VAL A 328 -0.28 25.05 -18.56
N PHE A 329 -0.59 26.35 -18.50
CA PHE A 329 0.03 27.38 -19.33
C PHE A 329 1.29 27.88 -18.64
N ASN A 330 2.44 27.33 -19.05
CA ASN A 330 3.75 27.65 -18.49
C ASN A 330 4.38 28.88 -19.16
N LYS A 331 5.37 29.49 -18.50
CA LYS A 331 6.17 30.65 -18.95
C LYS A 331 5.46 32.00 -18.92
N ILE A 332 4.53 32.19 -17.97
CA ILE A 332 3.85 33.49 -17.75
C ILE A 332 4.83 34.65 -17.47
N ASP A 333 6.04 34.35 -16.99
CA ASP A 333 7.12 35.32 -16.78
C ASP A 333 7.55 36.01 -18.08
N LEU A 334 7.40 35.36 -19.24
CA LEU A 334 7.72 35.97 -20.53
C LEU A 334 6.66 36.96 -21.01
N ARG A 335 5.46 36.91 -20.43
CA ARG A 335 4.32 37.77 -20.77
C ARG A 335 3.96 38.76 -19.66
N ASN A 336 4.68 38.73 -18.53
CA ASN A 336 4.33 39.46 -17.31
C ASN A 336 2.88 39.21 -16.86
N GLU A 337 2.40 37.97 -17.03
CA GLU A 337 1.08 37.56 -16.55
C GLU A 337 1.16 37.09 -15.09
N ASN A 338 0.10 37.34 -14.33
CA ASN A 338 -0.01 36.83 -12.97
C ASN A 338 -0.47 35.36 -12.97
N PRO A 339 -0.05 34.55 -11.98
CA PRO A 339 -0.60 33.22 -11.78
C PRO A 339 -2.11 33.27 -11.59
N LYS A 340 -2.82 32.36 -12.24
CA LYS A 340 -4.28 32.24 -12.13
C LYS A 340 -4.74 30.82 -12.43
N MET A 341 -5.91 30.48 -11.90
CA MET A 341 -6.63 29.25 -12.19
C MET A 341 -7.97 29.62 -12.83
N GLU A 342 -8.33 28.96 -13.93
CA GLU A 342 -9.58 29.17 -14.67
C GLU A 342 -10.20 27.82 -15.04
N GLY A 343 -11.51 27.74 -15.22
CA GLY A 343 -12.22 26.50 -15.60
C GLY A 343 -13.07 25.92 -14.47
N ASP A 344 -13.64 24.73 -14.71
CA ASP A 344 -14.47 24.00 -13.74
C ASP A 344 -13.65 22.96 -12.96
N GLU A 345 -14.30 22.13 -12.15
CA GLU A 345 -13.63 21.12 -11.35
C GLU A 345 -12.82 20.11 -12.18
N HIS A 346 -13.31 19.69 -13.35
CA HIS A 346 -12.78 18.57 -14.13
C HIS A 346 -11.87 19.02 -15.28
N ASN A 347 -12.04 20.24 -15.76
CA ASN A 347 -11.30 20.87 -16.85
C ASN A 347 -10.74 22.22 -16.39
N SER A 348 -9.78 22.17 -15.47
CA SER A 348 -9.10 23.37 -14.99
C SER A 348 -7.88 23.71 -15.85
N SER A 349 -7.60 25.00 -15.93
CA SER A 349 -6.39 25.55 -16.50
C SER A 349 -5.64 26.38 -15.46
N ILE A 350 -4.32 26.26 -15.45
CA ILE A 350 -3.45 26.93 -14.48
C ILE A 350 -2.34 27.64 -15.25
N HIS A 351 -2.25 28.94 -15.04
CA HIS A 351 -1.19 29.79 -15.57
C HIS A 351 -0.08 29.89 -14.52
N LEU A 352 1.13 29.44 -14.87
CA LEU A 352 2.28 29.41 -13.95
C LEU A 352 3.61 29.67 -14.66
N SER A 353 4.67 29.92 -13.88
CA SER A 353 6.05 29.90 -14.36
C SER A 353 6.85 28.85 -13.59
N ALA A 354 7.18 27.76 -14.28
CA ALA A 354 8.08 26.74 -13.77
C ALA A 354 9.52 27.25 -13.58
N LYS A 355 9.87 28.42 -14.13
CA LYS A 355 11.18 29.03 -13.96
C LYS A 355 11.27 29.81 -12.65
N THR A 356 10.23 30.57 -12.30
CA THR A 356 10.22 31.43 -11.11
C THR A 356 9.51 30.82 -9.91
N GLY A 357 8.76 29.73 -10.09
CA GLY A 357 7.92 29.11 -9.06
C GLY A 357 6.52 29.75 -8.92
N ALA A 358 6.26 30.86 -9.61
CA ALA A 358 4.97 31.55 -9.53
C ALA A 358 3.82 30.66 -10.03
N GLY A 359 2.82 30.39 -9.18
CA GLY A 359 1.65 29.57 -9.51
C GLY A 359 1.82 28.06 -9.30
N ILE A 360 2.98 27.59 -8.84
CA ILE A 360 3.20 26.16 -8.54
C ILE A 360 2.28 25.68 -7.42
N GLU A 361 2.07 26.50 -6.39
CA GLU A 361 1.19 26.15 -5.26
C GLU A 361 -0.28 25.94 -5.70
N LEU A 362 -0.76 26.74 -6.66
CA LEU A 362 -2.10 26.55 -7.25
C LEU A 362 -2.21 25.18 -7.93
N LEU A 363 -1.15 24.74 -8.61
CA LEU A 363 -1.09 23.42 -9.23
C LEU A 363 -1.10 22.31 -8.18
N ARG A 364 -0.32 22.45 -7.10
CA ARG A 364 -0.29 21.46 -6.01
C ARG A 364 -1.65 21.29 -5.38
N GLN A 365 -2.27 22.39 -4.94
CA GLN A 365 -3.60 22.36 -4.32
C GLN A 365 -4.64 21.72 -5.23
N LYS A 366 -4.59 22.02 -6.54
CA LYS A 366 -5.51 21.41 -7.50
C LYS A 366 -5.29 19.91 -7.68
N ILE A 367 -4.03 19.46 -7.74
CA ILE A 367 -3.69 18.03 -7.81
C ILE A 367 -4.24 17.31 -6.58
N LEU A 368 -4.01 17.86 -5.38
CA LEU A 368 -4.49 17.28 -4.12
C LEU A 368 -6.02 17.30 -3.99
N HIS A 369 -6.67 18.34 -4.52
CA HIS A 369 -8.13 18.39 -4.58
C HIS A 369 -8.70 17.31 -5.50
N LEU A 370 -8.17 17.17 -6.73
CA LEU A 370 -8.61 16.14 -7.69
C LEU A 370 -8.33 14.72 -7.21
N ALA A 371 -7.27 14.56 -6.43
CA ALA A 371 -6.95 13.33 -5.73
C ALA A 371 -7.98 12.93 -4.68
N GLY A 372 -8.82 13.88 -4.21
CA GLY A 372 -9.63 13.70 -3.02
C GLY A 372 -8.79 13.64 -1.73
N TRP A 373 -7.56 14.16 -1.76
CA TRP A 373 -6.66 14.18 -0.60
C TRP A 373 -7.11 15.25 0.39
N GLN A 374 -7.36 14.84 1.63
CA GLN A 374 -7.83 15.72 2.68
C GLN A 374 -6.79 15.86 3.79
N PHE A 375 -6.08 16.99 3.80
CA PHE A 375 -5.03 17.31 4.77
C PHE A 375 -5.45 17.18 6.24
N ASN A 376 -6.72 17.48 6.55
CA ASN A 376 -7.21 17.55 7.93
C ASN A 376 -7.47 16.18 8.58
N HIS A 377 -7.38 15.07 7.82
CA HIS A 377 -7.49 13.72 8.37
C HIS A 377 -6.15 13.12 8.78
N ALA A 378 -5.02 13.79 8.49
CA ALA A 378 -3.67 13.30 8.78
C ALA A 378 -3.36 13.30 10.30
N GLY A 379 -3.94 12.35 11.05
CA GLY A 379 -3.58 12.10 12.44
C GLY A 379 -4.51 11.12 13.16
N GLU A 380 -5.82 11.25 12.97
CA GLU A 380 -6.82 10.45 13.69
C GLU A 380 -7.71 9.70 12.69
N GLY A 381 -7.62 8.36 12.69
CA GLY A 381 -8.52 7.50 11.93
C GLY A 381 -8.09 7.12 10.51
N ILE A 382 -6.90 7.54 10.03
CA ILE A 382 -6.31 7.00 8.80
C ILE A 382 -5.53 5.72 9.12
N PHE A 383 -5.74 4.70 8.30
CA PHE A 383 -5.04 3.42 8.35
C PHE A 383 -4.76 2.93 6.94
N MET A 384 -3.70 2.14 6.77
CA MET A 384 -3.34 1.59 5.47
C MET A 384 -4.41 0.63 5.00
N ALA A 385 -4.87 0.83 3.77
CA ALA A 385 -5.90 0.01 3.15
C ALA A 385 -5.56 -0.28 1.69
N ARG A 386 -5.71 -1.55 1.31
CA ARG A 386 -5.58 -2.04 -0.05
C ARG A 386 -6.91 -1.96 -0.78
N GLN A 387 -6.86 -2.09 -2.11
CA GLN A 387 -8.05 -2.14 -2.97
C GLN A 387 -9.08 -3.19 -2.49
N ARG A 388 -8.63 -4.40 -2.08
CA ARG A 388 -9.52 -5.44 -1.53
C ARG A 388 -10.28 -4.99 -0.28
N HIS A 389 -9.67 -4.15 0.56
CA HIS A 389 -10.32 -3.65 1.77
C HIS A 389 -11.40 -2.63 1.40
N LEU A 390 -11.11 -1.75 0.43
CA LEU A 390 -12.08 -0.79 -0.08
C LEU A 390 -13.28 -1.49 -0.72
N GLU A 391 -13.05 -2.57 -1.47
CA GLU A 391 -14.10 -3.39 -2.06
C GLU A 391 -14.99 -4.03 -1.00
N ALA A 392 -14.39 -4.67 0.01
CA ALA A 392 -15.13 -5.26 1.13
C ALA A 392 -15.94 -4.22 1.93
N LEU A 393 -15.35 -3.05 2.22
CA LEU A 393 -16.04 -1.94 2.90
C LEU A 393 -17.19 -1.37 2.04
N THR A 394 -16.99 -1.26 0.72
CA THR A 394 -18.01 -0.75 -0.21
C THR A 394 -19.16 -1.74 -0.35
N GLN A 395 -18.87 -3.04 -0.44
CA GLN A 395 -19.88 -4.10 -0.44
C GLN A 395 -20.69 -4.08 0.85
N ALA A 396 -20.01 -4.03 2.00
CA ALA A 396 -20.69 -3.92 3.29
C ALA A 396 -21.58 -2.66 3.35
N SER A 397 -21.09 -1.52 2.83
CA SER A 397 -21.87 -0.29 2.78
C SER A 397 -23.12 -0.43 1.92
N ALA A 398 -23.04 -1.09 0.76
CA ALA A 398 -24.19 -1.33 -0.09
C ALA A 398 -25.26 -2.18 0.63
N HIS A 399 -24.83 -3.26 1.30
CA HIS A 399 -25.74 -4.11 2.09
C HIS A 399 -26.41 -3.34 3.23
N LEU A 400 -25.68 -2.49 3.95
CA LEU A 400 -26.28 -1.68 5.01
C LEU A 400 -27.25 -0.61 4.48
N GLN A 401 -26.99 -0.05 3.30
CA GLN A 401 -27.92 0.88 2.66
C GLN A 401 -29.21 0.16 2.23
N ASN A 402 -29.12 -1.04 1.66
CA ASN A 402 -30.31 -1.87 1.39
C ASN A 402 -31.09 -2.17 2.68
N ALA A 403 -30.40 -2.51 3.78
CA ALA A 403 -31.03 -2.73 5.08
C ALA A 403 -31.78 -1.48 5.57
N LEU A 404 -31.22 -0.28 5.38
CA LEU A 404 -31.90 0.98 5.71
C LEU A 404 -33.17 1.15 4.86
N GLU A 405 -33.11 0.89 3.55
CA GLU A 405 -34.29 0.96 2.68
C GLU A 405 -35.41 0.01 3.13
N TYR A 406 -35.07 -1.21 3.56
CA TYR A 406 -36.05 -2.17 4.09
C TYR A 406 -36.67 -1.73 5.42
N THR A 407 -35.98 -0.89 6.21
CA THR A 407 -36.60 -0.28 7.41
C THR A 407 -37.62 0.81 7.06
N GLU A 408 -37.50 1.45 5.89
CA GLU A 408 -38.33 2.59 5.50
C GLU A 408 -39.57 2.20 4.69
N ASN A 409 -39.44 1.22 3.78
CA ASN A 409 -40.47 0.96 2.77
C ASN A 409 -41.48 -0.13 3.14
N GLU A 410 -41.09 -1.21 3.85
CA GLU A 410 -42.02 -2.32 4.19
C GLU A 410 -41.68 -3.06 5.52
N TYR A 411 -40.72 -2.54 6.31
CA TYR A 411 -40.22 -3.13 7.56
C TYR A 411 -40.02 -4.67 7.49
N GLN A 412 -39.18 -5.10 6.54
CA GLN A 412 -38.94 -6.52 6.24
C GLN A 412 -37.77 -7.08 7.06
N LEU A 413 -38.04 -7.51 8.30
CA LEU A 413 -37.02 -7.99 9.25
C LEU A 413 -36.13 -9.11 8.72
N GLU A 414 -36.69 -10.07 7.97
CA GLU A 414 -35.93 -11.18 7.37
C GLU A 414 -34.88 -10.69 6.36
N LEU A 415 -35.25 -9.71 5.53
CA LEU A 415 -34.33 -9.13 4.54
C LEU A 415 -33.28 -8.25 5.20
N ILE A 416 -33.66 -7.49 6.24
CA ILE A 416 -32.69 -6.77 7.08
C ILE A 416 -31.67 -7.75 7.68
N ALA A 417 -32.13 -8.87 8.25
CA ALA A 417 -31.24 -9.88 8.86
C ALA A 417 -30.23 -10.46 7.84
N GLU A 418 -30.70 -10.73 6.61
CA GLU A 418 -29.84 -11.25 5.54
C GLU A 418 -28.83 -10.21 5.05
N GLU A 419 -29.23 -8.96 4.83
CA GLU A 419 -28.32 -7.86 4.45
C GLU A 419 -27.23 -7.64 5.52
N LEU A 420 -27.58 -7.71 6.81
CA LEU A 420 -26.59 -7.63 7.90
C LEU A 420 -25.62 -8.81 7.90
N ARG A 421 -26.08 -10.03 7.56
CA ARG A 421 -25.23 -11.21 7.43
C ARG A 421 -24.22 -11.06 6.28
N LEU A 422 -24.68 -10.52 5.15
CA LEU A 422 -23.83 -10.26 3.98
C LEU A 422 -22.80 -9.16 4.28
N ALA A 423 -23.21 -8.06 4.92
CA ALA A 423 -22.29 -7.02 5.38
C ALA A 423 -21.23 -7.57 6.36
N GLN A 424 -21.64 -8.38 7.34
CA GLN A 424 -20.72 -9.03 8.27
C GLN A 424 -19.70 -9.91 7.54
N THR A 425 -20.16 -10.69 6.57
CA THR A 425 -19.31 -11.60 5.78
C THR A 425 -18.27 -10.79 5.02
N ALA A 426 -18.69 -9.73 4.32
CA ALA A 426 -17.80 -8.83 3.58
C ALA A 426 -16.73 -8.23 4.49
N LEU A 427 -17.09 -7.68 5.65
CA LEU A 427 -16.13 -7.13 6.61
C LEU A 427 -15.16 -8.18 7.17
N SER A 428 -15.63 -9.41 7.44
CA SER A 428 -14.80 -10.48 8.00
C SER A 428 -13.72 -10.99 7.03
N THR A 429 -13.88 -10.75 5.73
CA THR A 429 -12.83 -11.06 4.74
C THR A 429 -11.59 -10.15 4.88
N ILE A 430 -11.73 -8.97 5.51
CA ILE A 430 -10.64 -8.00 5.67
C ILE A 430 -9.57 -8.57 6.62
N THR A 431 -9.99 -9.04 7.80
CA THR A 431 -9.12 -9.58 8.86
C THR A 431 -8.66 -11.02 8.61
N GLY A 432 -9.23 -11.69 7.59
CA GLY A 432 -8.84 -13.04 7.20
C GLY A 432 -9.49 -14.14 8.04
N GLN A 433 -10.62 -13.89 8.70
CA GLN A 433 -11.36 -14.92 9.44
C GLN A 433 -12.09 -15.93 8.51
N PHE A 434 -12.17 -15.63 7.21
CA PHE A 434 -12.68 -16.51 6.16
C PHE A 434 -11.87 -16.33 4.87
N THR A 435 -10.81 -17.11 4.63
CA THR A 435 -10.04 -17.01 3.37
C THR A 435 -9.78 -18.36 2.71
N ALA A 436 -9.95 -18.38 1.39
CA ALA A 436 -9.46 -19.43 0.49
C ALA A 436 -7.93 -19.35 0.36
N ASP A 437 -7.26 -20.50 0.27
CA ASP A 437 -5.81 -20.62 0.18
C ASP A 437 -5.19 -19.80 -0.98
N ASP A 438 -5.95 -19.58 -2.06
CA ASP A 438 -5.50 -18.84 -3.24
C ASP A 438 -5.20 -17.36 -2.96
N LEU A 439 -5.95 -16.71 -2.06
CA LEU A 439 -5.76 -15.30 -1.69
C LEU A 439 -4.44 -15.10 -0.93
N LEU A 440 -4.08 -16.06 -0.07
CA LEU A 440 -2.84 -16.01 0.71
C LEU A 440 -1.63 -16.09 -0.22
N GLY A 441 -1.67 -16.99 -1.22
CA GLY A 441 -0.61 -17.10 -2.22
C GLY A 441 -0.33 -15.79 -2.95
N GLU A 442 -1.37 -15.09 -3.40
CA GLU A 442 -1.23 -13.81 -4.10
C GLU A 442 -0.67 -12.71 -3.19
N ILE A 443 -1.18 -12.56 -1.96
CA ILE A 443 -0.75 -11.51 -1.02
C ILE A 443 0.74 -11.64 -0.69
N PHE A 444 1.19 -12.84 -0.29
CA PHE A 444 2.55 -13.05 0.17
C PHE A 444 3.57 -13.17 -0.97
N SER A 445 3.14 -13.49 -2.20
CA SER A 445 4.04 -13.51 -3.37
C SER A 445 4.67 -12.16 -3.70
N HIS A 446 4.02 -11.06 -3.32
CA HIS A 446 4.51 -9.69 -3.54
C HIS A 446 5.50 -9.21 -2.46
N PHE A 447 5.72 -9.99 -1.39
CA PHE A 447 6.63 -9.60 -0.32
C PHE A 447 8.09 -9.89 -0.69
N CYS A 448 9.03 -9.21 -0.02
CA CYS A 448 10.44 -9.53 -0.14
C CYS A 448 10.77 -10.93 0.40
N ILE A 449 11.75 -11.60 -0.19
CA ILE A 449 12.36 -12.81 0.39
C ILE A 449 13.09 -12.41 1.69
N GLY A 450 12.94 -13.22 2.75
CA GLY A 450 13.54 -12.94 4.06
C GLY A 450 12.61 -12.24 5.07
N LYS A 451 11.34 -12.04 4.69
CA LYS A 451 10.31 -11.46 5.55
C LYS A 451 9.08 -12.32 5.65
#